data_AF-A0A971DTD0-F1
#
_entry.id   AF-A0A971DTD0-F1
#
_cell.length_a   1.000
_cell.length_b   1.000
_cell.length_c   1.000
_cell.angle_alpha   90.00
_cell.angle_beta   90.00
_cell.angle_gamma   90.00
#
_symmetry.space_group_name_H-M   'P 1'
#
loop_
_entity.id
_entity.type
_entity.pdbx_description
1 polymer ?
#
loop_
_entity_poly.entity_id
_entity_poly.type
_entity_poly.pdbx_seq_one_letter_code
_entity_poly.pdbx_strand_id
1 'polypeptide(L)'
;MDKVISIDELLNMLAKYNHKELHLHHTWRPDHETYFKKPDPLYWQAAMRRYHKENNGWNDIGQHVTLLPDGRFVTGRDFGRDPASIKGYNTKA
;
A
#
# COMPACT_ATOMS: atom_id res chain seq x y z
N MET A 1 -4.86 -7.67 -9.11
CA MET A 1 -5.64 -6.43 -9.29
C MET A 1 -5.96 -5.91 -7.90
N ASP A 2 -5.79 -4.60 -7.69
CA ASP A 2 -5.97 -3.98 -6.38
C ASP A 2 -7.44 -3.97 -5.95
N LYS A 3 -7.68 -4.12 -4.65
CA LYS A 3 -9.01 -4.21 -4.06
C LYS A 3 -9.13 -3.29 -2.86
N VAL A 4 -10.32 -2.71 -2.68
CA VAL A 4 -10.68 -2.05 -1.42
C VAL A 4 -11.20 -3.12 -0.47
N ILE A 5 -10.67 -3.17 0.74
CA ILE A 5 -10.97 -4.18 1.76
C ILE A 5 -11.20 -3.53 3.13
N SER A 6 -11.98 -4.20 3.97
CA SER A 6 -12.16 -3.89 5.39
C SER A 6 -10.94 -4.32 6.23
N ILE A 7 -10.92 -3.91 7.50
CA ILE A 7 -9.91 -4.38 8.46
C ILE A 7 -10.01 -5.89 8.70
N ASP A 8 -11.22 -6.44 8.79
CA ASP A 8 -11.42 -7.88 9.03
C ASP A 8 -10.89 -8.72 7.86
N GLU A 9 -11.13 -8.28 6.62
CA GLU A 9 -10.55 -8.89 5.43
C GLU A 9 -9.02 -8.81 5.43
N LEU A 10 -8.45 -7.66 5.82
CA LEU A 10 -7.00 -7.50 5.95
C LEU A 10 -6.42 -8.47 6.98
N LEU A 11 -7.02 -8.58 8.17
CA LEU A 11 -6.58 -9.50 9.21
C LEU A 11 -6.66 -10.97 8.75
N ASN A 12 -7.74 -11.34 8.05
CA ASN A 12 -7.88 -12.67 7.46
C ASN A 12 -6.82 -12.97 6.38
N MET A 13 -6.41 -11.97 5.59
CA MET A 13 -5.32 -12.12 4.64
C MET A 13 -3.97 -12.31 5.36
N LEU A 14 -3.70 -11.49 6.39
CA LEU A 14 -2.46 -11.52 7.16
C LEU A 14 -2.29 -12.80 7.99
N ALA A 15 -3.37 -13.46 8.39
CA ALA A 15 -3.35 -14.72 9.15
C ALA A 15 -2.57 -15.86 8.46
N LYS A 16 -2.28 -15.73 7.16
CA LYS A 16 -1.49 -16.69 6.37
C LYS A 16 0.02 -16.48 6.51
N TYR A 17 0.44 -15.39 7.12
CA TYR A 17 1.83 -14.95 7.21
C TYR A 17 2.27 -14.81 8.66
N ASN A 18 3.58 -14.74 8.87
CA ASN A 18 4.20 -14.56 10.19
C ASN A 18 5.08 -13.31 10.25
N HIS A 19 4.65 -12.25 9.56
CA HIS A 19 5.27 -10.92 9.57
C HIS A 19 5.49 -10.42 10.99
N LYS A 20 6.63 -9.80 11.24
CA LYS A 20 7.07 -9.41 12.59
C LYS A 20 7.12 -7.90 12.79
N GLU A 21 7.08 -7.14 11.70
CA GLU A 21 7.22 -5.69 11.75
C GLU A 21 6.05 -5.01 11.01
N LEU A 22 5.67 -3.84 11.50
CA LEU A 22 4.70 -2.97 10.84
C LEU A 22 5.40 -1.68 10.45
N HIS A 23 5.54 -1.45 9.14
CA HIS A 23 6.07 -0.20 8.61
C HIS A 23 4.93 0.79 8.38
N LEU A 24 4.90 1.86 9.18
CA LEU A 24 3.91 2.92 9.05
C LEU A 24 4.47 4.09 8.24
N HIS A 25 3.75 4.49 7.19
CA HIS A 25 4.09 5.62 6.35
C HIS A 25 2.85 6.44 6.04
N HIS A 26 3.05 7.71 5.69
CA HIS A 26 2.03 8.51 5.01
C HIS A 26 2.37 8.61 3.52
N THR A 27 1.37 8.88 2.69
CA THR A 27 1.61 9.31 1.31
C THR A 27 2.13 10.75 1.32
N TRP A 28 3.16 11.05 0.54
CA TRP A 28 3.51 12.43 0.24
C TRP A 28 2.49 13.04 -0.73
N ARG A 29 2.20 12.31 -1.80
CA ARG A 29 1.08 12.57 -2.73
C ARG A 29 0.40 11.23 -3.07
N PRO A 30 -0.94 11.17 -3.19
CA PRO A 30 -1.88 12.24 -2.88
C PRO A 30 -1.87 12.59 -1.38
N ASP A 31 -2.00 13.87 -1.06
CA ASP A 31 -2.42 14.32 0.27
C ASP A 31 -3.96 14.33 0.34
N HIS A 32 -4.53 14.71 1.49
CA HIS A 32 -5.98 14.76 1.67
C HIS A 32 -6.68 15.67 0.64
N GLU A 33 -6.16 16.89 0.41
CA GLU A 33 -6.76 17.82 -0.55
C GLU A 33 -6.76 17.25 -1.98
N THR A 34 -5.63 16.66 -2.39
CA THR A 34 -5.49 16.01 -3.70
C THR A 34 -6.42 14.81 -3.82
N TYR A 35 -6.49 13.99 -2.77
CA TYR A 35 -7.35 12.82 -2.74
C TYR A 35 -8.82 13.22 -2.92
N PHE A 36 -9.31 14.22 -2.19
CA PHE A 36 -10.72 14.62 -2.26
C PHE A 36 -11.11 15.35 -3.55
N LYS A 37 -10.15 15.85 -4.35
CA LYS A 37 -10.42 16.28 -5.73
C LYS A 37 -10.82 15.12 -6.65
N LYS A 38 -10.42 13.89 -6.30
CA LYS A 38 -10.85 12.66 -6.99
C LYS A 38 -10.94 11.51 -5.98
N PRO A 39 -12.05 11.34 -5.24
CA PRO A 39 -12.16 10.35 -4.16
C PRO A 39 -12.35 8.92 -4.70
N ASP A 40 -11.37 8.45 -5.47
CA ASP A 40 -11.31 7.14 -6.08
C ASP A 40 -10.06 6.40 -5.57
N PRO A 41 -10.23 5.48 -4.60
CA PRO A 41 -9.13 4.71 -4.02
C PRO A 41 -8.29 3.94 -5.04
N LEU A 42 -8.93 3.31 -6.02
CA LEU A 42 -8.26 2.45 -6.99
C LEU A 42 -7.48 3.27 -7.99
N TYR A 43 -8.01 4.43 -8.39
CA TYR A 43 -7.27 5.40 -9.19
C TYR A 43 -5.98 5.85 -8.51
N TRP A 44 -6.04 6.25 -7.24
CA TRP A 44 -4.85 6.73 -6.52
C TRP A 44 -3.82 5.63 -6.28
N GLN A 45 -4.28 4.42 -5.97
CA GLN A 45 -3.39 3.26 -5.83
C GLN A 45 -2.68 2.95 -7.15
N ALA A 46 -3.39 2.96 -8.27
CA ALA A 46 -2.81 2.77 -9.59
C ALA A 46 -1.84 3.90 -9.97
N ALA A 47 -2.16 5.15 -9.62
CA ALA A 47 -1.28 6.30 -9.86
C ALA A 47 0.04 6.19 -9.07
N MET A 48 -0.03 5.82 -7.78
CA MET A 48 1.16 5.57 -6.97
C MET A 48 1.99 4.39 -7.49
N ARG A 49 1.33 3.28 -7.83
CA ARG A 49 1.99 2.10 -8.42
C ARG A 49 2.72 2.47 -9.71
N ARG A 50 2.07 3.24 -10.59
CA ARG A 50 2.69 3.73 -11.84
C ARG A 50 3.94 4.57 -11.54
N TYR A 51 3.84 5.56 -10.65
CA TYR A 51 4.98 6.40 -10.28
C TYR A 51 6.14 5.57 -9.71
N HIS A 52 5.87 4.63 -8.81
CA HIS A 52 6.90 3.74 -8.27
C HIS A 52 7.59 2.90 -9.34
N LYS A 53 6.85 2.42 -10.35
CA LYS A 53 7.43 1.61 -11.43
C LYS A 53 8.19 2.46 -12.45
N GLU A 54 7.56 3.51 -12.95
CA GLU A 54 8.06 4.29 -14.09
C GLU A 54 9.10 5.34 -13.67
N ASN A 55 8.95 5.95 -12.49
CA ASN A 55 9.87 6.99 -12.02
C ASN A 55 10.94 6.44 -11.07
N ASN A 56 10.58 5.54 -10.15
CA ASN A 56 11.55 4.99 -9.19
C ASN A 56 12.22 3.69 -9.66
N GLY A 57 11.75 3.10 -10.77
CA GLY A 57 12.29 1.84 -11.30
C GLY A 57 11.97 0.62 -10.43
N TRP A 58 10.94 0.70 -9.57
CA TRP A 58 10.56 -0.42 -8.72
C TRP A 58 9.77 -1.47 -9.51
N ASN A 59 9.82 -2.72 -9.06
CA ASN A 59 9.02 -3.78 -9.67
C ASN A 59 7.52 -3.61 -9.41
N ASP A 60 7.17 -2.92 -8.31
CA ASP A 60 5.81 -2.71 -7.89
C ASP A 60 5.66 -1.53 -6.93
N ILE A 61 4.42 -1.19 -6.56
CA ILE A 61 4.11 -0.30 -5.43
C ILE A 61 4.88 -0.73 -4.16
N GLY A 62 5.32 0.22 -3.33
CA GLY A 62 6.22 -0.08 -2.21
C GLY A 62 5.53 -0.75 -1.03
N GLN A 63 4.33 -0.29 -0.70
CA GLN A 63 3.54 -0.74 0.45
C GLN A 63 2.60 -1.92 0.12
N HIS A 64 2.27 -2.72 1.13
CA HIS A 64 1.29 -3.81 1.01
C HIS A 64 -0.15 -3.33 0.99
N VAL A 65 -0.45 -2.29 1.76
CA VAL A 65 -1.77 -1.66 1.82
C VAL A 65 -1.64 -0.16 1.99
N THR A 66 -2.67 0.57 1.55
CA THR A 66 -2.84 2.00 1.83
C THR A 66 -4.12 2.17 2.64
N LEU A 67 -4.05 2.79 3.83
CA LEU A 67 -5.23 3.18 4.61
C LEU A 67 -5.92 4.38 3.95
N LEU A 68 -7.23 4.28 3.77
CA LEU A 68 -8.08 5.31 3.19
C LEU A 68 -8.67 6.24 4.24
N PRO A 69 -9.08 7.46 3.86
CA PRO A 69 -9.72 8.40 4.79
C PRO A 69 -11.00 7.88 5.46
N ASP A 70 -11.67 6.90 4.85
CA ASP A 70 -12.89 6.27 5.37
C ASP A 70 -12.63 5.03 6.25
N GLY A 71 -11.35 4.74 6.56
CA GLY A 71 -10.95 3.64 7.44
C GLY A 71 -10.80 2.28 6.75
N ARG A 72 -11.09 2.18 5.45
CA ARG A 72 -10.83 0.96 4.65
C ARG A 72 -9.40 0.95 4.13
N PHE A 73 -8.98 -0.16 3.53
CA PHE A 73 -7.64 -0.32 2.94
C PHE A 73 -7.72 -0.60 1.45
N VAL A 74 -6.71 -0.17 0.69
CA VAL A 74 -6.50 -0.65 -0.69
C VAL A 74 -5.27 -1.55 -0.72
N THR A 75 -5.41 -2.75 -1.31
CA THR A 75 -4.29 -3.69 -1.47
C THR A 75 -3.25 -3.16 -2.45
N GLY A 76 -1.99 -3.52 -2.23
CA GLY A 76 -0.83 -3.06 -2.97
C GLY A 76 0.09 -4.22 -3.37
N ARG A 77 1.31 -4.21 -2.84
CA ARG A 77 2.29 -5.29 -3.02
C ARG A 77 1.85 -6.55 -2.28
N ASP A 78 2.08 -7.71 -2.88
CA ASP A 78 1.83 -9.02 -2.25
C ASP A 78 2.54 -9.15 -0.90
N PHE A 79 1.83 -9.62 0.13
CA PHE A 79 2.39 -9.86 1.47
C PHE A 79 3.46 -10.97 1.48
N GLY A 80 3.45 -11.88 0.51
CA GLY A 80 4.49 -12.91 0.34
C GLY A 80 5.80 -12.39 -0.27
N ARG A 81 5.96 -11.07 -0.45
CA ARG A 81 7.15 -10.44 -1.00
C ARG A 81 7.63 -9.34 -0.08
N ASP A 82 8.94 -9.13 0.01
CA ASP A 82 9.48 -8.01 0.76
C ASP A 82 8.88 -6.66 0.31
N PRO A 83 8.50 -5.76 1.23
CA PRO A 83 8.10 -4.40 0.88
C PRO A 83 9.25 -3.62 0.22
N ALA A 84 8.94 -2.47 -0.38
CA ALA A 84 9.94 -1.45 -0.72
C ALA A 84 9.61 -0.18 0.07
N SER A 85 9.81 -0.26 1.38
CA SER A 85 9.33 0.72 2.36
C SER A 85 10.47 1.46 3.05
N ILE A 86 11.46 0.72 3.59
CA ILE A 86 12.59 1.29 4.32
C ILE A 86 13.88 0.64 3.83
N LYS A 87 14.83 1.46 3.35
CA LYS A 87 16.13 0.98 2.89
C LYS A 87 16.87 0.28 4.05
N GLY A 88 17.25 -0.98 3.85
CA GLY A 88 17.95 -1.79 4.84
C GLY A 88 17.04 -2.59 5.80
N TYR A 89 15.72 -2.41 5.73
CA TYR A 89 14.76 -3.05 6.65
C TYR A 89 13.65 -3.84 5.93
N ASN A 90 13.76 -4.06 4.61
CA ASN A 90 12.69 -4.74 3.86
C ASN A 90 12.68 -6.27 4.03
N THR A 91 13.79 -6.92 4.42
CA THR A 91 13.96 -8.38 4.38
C THR A 91 13.50 -9.13 5.64
N LYS A 92 12.75 -8.46 6.53
CA LYS A 92 12.22 -9.01 7.80
C LYS A 92 10.83 -8.49 8.18
N ALA A 93 10.21 -7.72 7.29
CA ALA A 93 8.90 -7.13 7.51
C ALA A 93 7.82 -8.22 7.48
#